data_AF-A0A257TK40-F1
#
_entry.id   AF-A0A257TK40-F1
#
_cell.length_a   1.000
_cell.length_b   1.000
_cell.length_c   1.000
_cell.angle_alpha   90.00
_cell.angle_beta   90.00
_cell.angle_gamma   90.00
#
_symmetry.space_group_name_H-M   'P 1'
#
loop_
_entity.id
_entity.type
_entity.pdbx_description
1 polymer ?
#
loop_
_entity_poly.entity_id
_entity_poly.type
_entity_poly.pdbx_seq_one_letter_code
_entity_poly.pdbx_strand_id
1 'polypeptide(L)'
;SFVVTQNLHQVVMPFPSELDTSYAHDLHLDVVPFANSSQRSGVQTNVYNLDPTTQFTRTMFGQPDLLLGAAISGRIHSAIPDTDRYAEADTGRKTEGKERIIVIGNGNFVEDAFLSNPENLSIFLNTVDYLTDDLGLVSIRSKSFLPPPLKPVSETTRAATKDLIVIFPPLLVLAIGLSYWRKTVKRRKGYRDSLVQKVNVENEQDN
;
A
#
# COMPACT_ATOMS: atom_id res chain seq x y z
N SER A 1 4.72 -13.40 -4.82
CA SER A 1 3.39 -12.87 -4.48
C SER A 1 2.31 -13.81 -4.98
N PHE A 2 1.24 -13.99 -4.20
CA PHE A 2 0.08 -14.77 -4.60
C PHE A 2 -0.61 -14.16 -5.82
N VAL A 3 -1.14 -14.98 -6.73
CA VAL A 3 -1.67 -14.55 -8.03
C VAL A 3 -2.87 -13.62 -7.86
N VAL A 4 -3.74 -13.91 -6.90
CA VAL A 4 -4.95 -13.11 -6.64
C VAL A 4 -4.63 -11.68 -6.23
N THR A 5 -3.50 -11.45 -5.55
CA THR A 5 -3.09 -10.13 -5.03
C THR A 5 -2.18 -9.35 -5.98
N GLN A 6 -2.00 -9.81 -7.22
CA GLN A 6 -1.07 -9.15 -8.14
C GLN A 6 -1.61 -7.79 -8.61
N ASN A 7 -0.75 -6.77 -8.58
CA ASN A 7 -1.07 -5.38 -8.96
C ASN A 7 -2.22 -4.75 -8.17
N LEU A 8 -2.42 -5.20 -6.94
CA LEU A 8 -3.42 -4.67 -6.02
C LEU A 8 -2.75 -3.99 -4.83
N HIS A 9 -3.33 -2.88 -4.38
CA HIS A 9 -2.88 -2.11 -3.23
C HIS A 9 -3.86 -2.23 -2.07
N GLN A 10 -5.16 -2.23 -2.34
CA GLN A 10 -6.24 -2.27 -1.37
C GLN A 10 -7.54 -2.81 -1.99
N VAL A 11 -8.38 -3.42 -1.16
CA VAL A 11 -9.73 -3.84 -1.54
C VAL A 11 -10.71 -3.20 -0.56
N VAL A 12 -11.80 -2.65 -1.08
CA VAL A 12 -12.82 -2.02 -0.26
C VAL A 12 -13.94 -3.03 -0.05
N MET A 13 -14.20 -3.37 1.21
CA MET A 13 -15.27 -4.29 1.60
C MET A 13 -16.14 -3.61 2.67
N PRO A 14 -17.46 -3.47 2.45
CA PRO A 14 -18.36 -2.99 3.48
C PRO A 14 -18.64 -4.11 4.50
N PHE A 15 -18.38 -3.89 5.79
CA PHE A 15 -18.71 -4.84 6.86
C PHE A 15 -18.26 -6.30 6.57
N PRO A 16 -16.96 -6.55 6.31
CA PRO A 16 -16.48 -7.89 6.05
C PRO A 16 -16.51 -8.74 7.32
N SER A 17 -16.77 -10.03 7.14
CA SER A 17 -16.63 -11.04 8.19
C SER A 17 -15.19 -11.53 8.27
N GLU A 18 -14.71 -11.78 9.48
CA GLU A 18 -13.42 -12.45 9.70
C GLU A 18 -13.51 -13.93 9.32
N LEU A 19 -12.42 -14.46 8.78
CA LEU A 19 -12.29 -15.87 8.44
C LEU A 19 -11.51 -16.62 9.53
N ASP A 20 -12.12 -17.68 10.07
CA ASP A 20 -11.44 -18.66 10.91
C ASP A 20 -10.94 -19.83 10.04
N THR A 21 -9.62 -20.04 10.03
CA THR A 21 -8.96 -21.09 9.24
C THR A 21 -8.49 -22.26 10.09
N SER A 22 -8.80 -22.29 11.39
CA SER A 22 -8.36 -23.34 12.32
C SER A 22 -8.77 -24.74 11.84
N TYR A 23 -10.00 -24.88 11.32
CA TYR A 23 -10.50 -26.15 10.79
C TYR A 23 -9.78 -26.63 9.52
N ALA A 24 -9.34 -25.70 8.67
CA ALA A 24 -8.60 -26.04 7.46
C ALA A 24 -7.20 -26.59 7.80
N HIS A 25 -6.60 -26.09 8.89
CA HIS A 25 -5.33 -26.60 9.42
C HIS A 25 -5.48 -28.04 9.94
N ASP A 26 -6.57 -28.35 10.65
CA ASP A 26 -6.84 -29.72 11.15
C ASP A 26 -6.99 -30.73 10.00
N LEU A 27 -7.56 -30.30 8.87
CA LEU A 27 -7.70 -31.10 7.65
C LEU A 27 -6.44 -31.16 6.79
N HIS A 28 -5.32 -30.61 7.24
CA HIS A 28 -4.04 -30.56 6.50
C HIS A 28 -4.19 -29.92 5.11
N LEU A 29 -5.07 -28.91 4.99
CA LEU A 29 -5.24 -28.13 3.77
C LEU A 29 -4.20 -27.00 3.73
N ASP A 30 -3.69 -26.70 2.55
CA ASP A 30 -2.78 -25.58 2.30
C ASP A 30 -3.61 -24.27 2.33
N VAL A 31 -3.41 -23.44 3.34
CA VAL A 31 -4.08 -22.13 3.47
C VAL A 31 -3.11 -21.00 3.13
N VAL A 32 -3.49 -20.17 2.16
CA VAL A 32 -2.75 -18.98 1.74
C VAL A 32 -3.61 -17.74 2.04
N PRO A 33 -3.32 -17.00 3.13
CA PRO A 33 -4.01 -15.74 3.40
C PRO A 33 -3.61 -14.70 2.36
N PHE A 34 -4.57 -13.91 1.87
CA PHE A 34 -4.33 -12.93 0.82
C PHE A 34 -4.95 -11.54 1.07
N ALA A 35 -5.91 -11.43 1.98
CA ALA A 35 -6.49 -10.15 2.37
C ALA A 35 -6.61 -10.06 3.90
N ASN A 36 -5.98 -9.04 4.48
CA ASN A 36 -6.05 -8.74 5.90
C ASN A 36 -6.63 -7.34 6.11
N SER A 37 -7.24 -7.13 7.28
CA SER A 37 -7.70 -5.82 7.72
C SER A 37 -6.52 -4.89 8.04
N SER A 38 -6.82 -3.61 8.26
CA SER A 38 -5.80 -2.64 8.67
C SER A 38 -5.35 -2.85 10.13
N GLN A 39 -4.31 -2.10 10.55
CA GLN A 39 -3.87 -2.04 11.95
C GLN A 39 -4.91 -1.48 12.92
N ARG A 40 -5.94 -0.79 12.40
CA ARG A 40 -7.03 -0.21 13.20
C ARG A 40 -8.33 -0.85 12.77
N SER A 41 -8.51 -2.08 13.23
CA SER A 41 -9.68 -2.88 12.93
C SER A 41 -10.24 -3.48 14.22
N GLY A 42 -11.49 -3.91 14.16
CA GLY A 42 -12.21 -4.41 15.31
C GLY A 42 -13.39 -5.25 14.84
N VAL A 43 -13.67 -6.30 15.60
CA VAL A 43 -14.82 -7.17 15.37
C VAL A 43 -15.96 -6.75 16.28
N GLN A 44 -17.14 -6.57 15.69
CA GLN A 44 -18.38 -6.41 16.44
C GLN A 44 -19.14 -7.73 16.43
N THR A 45 -19.46 -8.25 17.62
CA THR A 45 -20.21 -9.49 17.79
C THR A 45 -21.61 -9.21 18.33
N ASN A 46 -22.54 -10.15 18.13
CA ASN A 46 -23.91 -10.13 18.68
C ASN A 46 -24.85 -9.10 18.01
N VAL A 47 -25.97 -8.74 18.65
CA VAL A 47 -26.93 -7.74 18.15
C VAL A 47 -26.25 -6.38 17.96
N TYR A 48 -25.97 -6.02 16.71
CA TYR A 48 -25.38 -4.73 16.37
C TYR A 48 -26.49 -3.75 15.96
N ASN A 49 -26.50 -2.59 16.60
CA ASN A 49 -27.33 -1.47 16.18
C ASN A 49 -26.53 -0.61 15.20
N LEU A 50 -26.98 -0.54 13.95
CA LEU A 50 -26.44 0.38 12.94
C LEU A 50 -26.96 1.79 13.22
N ASP A 51 -26.61 2.33 14.39
CA ASP A 51 -26.94 3.69 14.75
C ASP A 51 -25.89 4.63 14.14
N PRO A 52 -26.27 5.50 13.17
CA PRO A 52 -25.36 6.43 12.52
C PRO A 52 -24.79 7.49 13.48
N THR A 53 -25.34 7.60 14.69
CA THR A 53 -24.86 8.51 15.75
C THR A 53 -23.89 7.85 16.73
N THR A 54 -23.61 6.55 16.55
CA THR A 54 -22.67 5.81 17.40
C THR A 54 -21.30 6.47 17.39
N GLN A 55 -20.78 6.79 18.58
CA GLN A 55 -19.43 7.32 18.74
C GLN A 55 -18.42 6.18 18.77
N PHE A 56 -17.80 5.91 17.61
CA PHE A 56 -16.73 4.93 17.51
C PHE A 56 -15.49 5.39 18.30
N THR A 57 -15.13 4.64 19.33
CA THR A 57 -13.96 4.94 20.18
C THR A 57 -12.75 4.15 19.68
N ARG A 58 -11.53 4.70 19.84
CA ARG A 58 -10.28 4.01 19.42
C ARG A 58 -10.10 2.62 20.03
N THR A 59 -10.64 2.39 21.22
CA THR A 59 -10.60 1.09 21.92
C THR A 59 -11.38 0.00 21.18
N MET A 60 -12.35 0.37 20.35
CA MET A 60 -13.13 -0.57 19.52
C MET A 60 -12.31 -1.12 18.34
N PHE A 61 -11.18 -0.49 18.00
CA PHE A 61 -10.32 -0.87 16.87
C PHE A 61 -8.97 -1.42 17.33
N GLY A 62 -9.00 -2.31 18.33
CA GLY A 62 -7.82 -2.90 18.95
C GLY A 62 -7.35 -4.23 18.35
N GLN A 63 -7.98 -4.71 17.28
CA GLN A 63 -7.68 -6.00 16.66
C GLN A 63 -7.11 -5.78 15.25
N PRO A 64 -5.78 -5.68 15.11
CA PRO A 64 -5.14 -5.50 13.82
C PRO A 64 -5.15 -6.80 12.99
N ASP A 65 -5.00 -6.66 11.67
CA ASP A 65 -4.65 -7.75 10.75
C ASP A 65 -5.62 -8.95 10.74
N LEU A 66 -6.92 -8.70 10.93
CA LEU A 66 -7.99 -9.70 10.83
C LEU A 66 -8.01 -10.30 9.42
N LEU A 67 -8.13 -11.63 9.31
CA LEU A 67 -8.12 -12.31 8.02
C LEU A 67 -9.48 -12.14 7.33
N LEU A 68 -9.49 -11.54 6.15
CA LEU A 68 -10.71 -11.25 5.37
C LEU A 68 -10.79 -12.07 4.08
N GLY A 69 -9.68 -12.64 3.63
CA GLY A 69 -9.64 -13.45 2.41
C GLY A 69 -8.52 -14.48 2.44
N ALA A 70 -8.84 -15.73 2.12
CA ALA A 70 -7.90 -16.84 2.08
C ALA A 70 -8.18 -17.77 0.90
N ALA A 71 -7.11 -18.27 0.29
CA ALA A 71 -7.17 -19.35 -0.67
C ALA A 71 -6.81 -20.66 0.03
N ILE A 72 -7.64 -21.66 -0.13
CA ILE A 72 -7.49 -22.98 0.47
C ILE A 72 -7.29 -23.96 -0.67
N SER A 73 -6.25 -24.79 -0.58
CA SER A 73 -6.02 -25.83 -1.57
C SER A 73 -5.62 -27.14 -0.90
N GLY A 74 -5.96 -28.27 -1.51
CA GLY A 74 -5.67 -29.57 -0.92
C GLY A 74 -6.45 -30.67 -1.60
N ARG A 75 -6.52 -31.84 -0.97
CA ARG A 75 -7.44 -32.91 -1.38
C ARG A 75 -8.73 -32.77 -0.61
N ILE A 76 -9.81 -32.43 -1.29
CA ILE A 76 -11.12 -32.20 -0.69
C ILE A 76 -12.02 -33.38 -1.05
N HIS A 77 -12.34 -34.21 -0.08
CA HIS A 77 -13.27 -35.32 -0.28
C HIS A 77 -14.69 -34.78 -0.42
N SER A 78 -15.26 -34.90 -1.63
CA SER A 78 -16.67 -34.58 -1.86
C SER A 78 -17.57 -35.56 -1.12
N ALA A 79 -18.53 -35.04 -0.35
CA ALA A 79 -19.58 -35.84 0.28
C ALA A 79 -20.69 -36.24 -0.72
N ILE A 80 -20.67 -35.69 -1.94
CA ILE A 80 -21.61 -36.03 -3.00
C ILE A 80 -21.05 -37.25 -3.74
N PRO A 81 -21.77 -38.40 -3.76
CA PRO A 81 -21.39 -39.56 -4.54
C PRO A 81 -21.29 -39.17 -6.01
N ASP A 82 -20.17 -39.49 -6.66
CA ASP A 82 -19.99 -39.26 -8.09
C ASP A 82 -21.02 -40.09 -8.86
N THR A 83 -22.16 -39.46 -9.14
CA THR A 83 -23.33 -40.03 -9.81
C THR A 83 -23.51 -39.43 -11.21
N ASP A 84 -22.51 -38.65 -11.66
CA ASP A 84 -22.47 -37.99 -12.95
C ASP A 84 -22.41 -39.05 -14.07
N ARG A 85 -23.57 -39.40 -14.63
CA ARG A 85 -23.69 -40.21 -15.86
C ARG A 85 -23.00 -39.60 -17.08
N TYR A 86 -22.57 -38.34 -16.97
CA TYR A 86 -21.81 -37.61 -17.98
C TYR A 86 -20.28 -37.64 -17.73
N ALA A 87 -19.82 -38.17 -16.59
CA ALA A 87 -18.39 -38.26 -16.27
C ALA A 87 -17.62 -39.23 -17.20
N GLU A 88 -18.29 -40.25 -17.74
CA GLU A 88 -17.67 -41.21 -18.67
C GLU A 88 -17.35 -40.60 -20.06
N ALA A 89 -17.98 -39.48 -20.44
CA ALA A 89 -17.81 -38.86 -21.75
C ALA A 89 -16.70 -37.79 -21.79
N ASP A 90 -16.21 -37.34 -20.63
CA ASP A 90 -15.21 -36.27 -20.54
C ASP A 90 -13.82 -36.85 -20.21
N THR A 91 -13.08 -37.22 -21.24
CA THR A 91 -11.68 -37.67 -21.14
C THR A 91 -10.72 -36.57 -20.64
N GLY A 92 -11.20 -35.33 -20.48
CA GLY A 92 -10.45 -34.19 -19.93
C GLY A 92 -10.71 -33.91 -18.45
N ARG A 93 -11.66 -34.60 -17.80
CA ARG A 93 -11.99 -34.38 -16.38
C ARG A 93 -10.82 -34.82 -15.50
N LYS A 94 -10.09 -33.86 -14.95
CA LYS A 94 -9.06 -34.10 -13.93
C LYS A 94 -9.76 -34.41 -12.60
N THR A 95 -10.07 -35.68 -12.36
CA THR A 95 -10.58 -36.17 -11.07
C THR A 95 -9.48 -36.26 -10.00
N GLU A 96 -8.23 -36.09 -10.39
CA GLU A 96 -7.07 -36.04 -9.51
C GLU A 96 -6.38 -34.68 -9.64
N GLY A 97 -6.42 -33.90 -8.56
CA GLY A 97 -5.79 -32.59 -8.47
C GLY A 97 -5.82 -32.06 -7.04
N LYS A 98 -5.11 -30.96 -6.78
CA LYS A 98 -5.39 -30.17 -5.58
C LYS A 98 -6.60 -29.29 -5.90
N GLU A 99 -7.74 -29.58 -5.29
CA GLU A 99 -8.89 -28.68 -5.36
C GLU A 99 -8.51 -27.33 -4.76
N ARG A 100 -9.11 -26.26 -5.29
CA ARG A 100 -8.87 -24.88 -4.87
C ARG A 100 -10.19 -24.24 -4.48
N ILE A 101 -10.20 -23.55 -3.36
CA ILE A 101 -11.31 -22.76 -2.85
C ILE A 101 -10.77 -21.38 -2.54
N ILE A 102 -11.52 -20.35 -2.91
CA ILE A 102 -11.28 -18.99 -2.44
C ILE A 102 -12.45 -18.58 -1.55
N VAL A 103 -12.11 -18.07 -0.37
CA VAL A 103 -13.08 -17.55 0.60
C VAL A 103 -12.78 -16.07 0.80
N ILE A 104 -13.80 -15.23 0.68
CA ILE A 104 -13.76 -13.80 0.93
C ILE A 104 -14.89 -13.50 1.91
N GLY A 105 -14.57 -12.82 3.02
CA GLY A 105 -15.50 -12.50 4.10
C GLY A 105 -16.61 -11.50 3.74
N ASN A 106 -16.74 -11.11 2.48
CA ASN A 106 -17.75 -10.18 2.02
C ASN A 106 -18.17 -10.56 0.60
N GLY A 107 -19.47 -10.68 0.35
CA GLY A 107 -20.00 -10.90 -1.01
C GLY A 107 -20.28 -9.59 -1.76
N ASN A 108 -20.53 -8.50 -1.04
CA ASN A 108 -20.93 -7.22 -1.62
C ASN A 108 -19.79 -6.50 -2.37
N PHE A 109 -18.53 -6.89 -2.18
CA PHE A 109 -17.39 -6.26 -2.86
C PHE A 109 -17.45 -6.33 -4.41
N VAL A 110 -18.26 -7.25 -4.95
CA VAL A 110 -18.53 -7.40 -6.40
C VAL A 110 -19.84 -6.76 -6.86
N GLU A 111 -20.56 -6.05 -5.99
CA GLU A 111 -21.73 -5.28 -6.41
C GLU A 111 -21.31 -4.03 -7.20
N ASP A 112 -22.18 -3.55 -8.09
CA ASP A 112 -21.92 -2.40 -8.97
C ASP A 112 -21.38 -1.17 -8.22
N ALA A 113 -21.89 -0.93 -7.00
CA ALA A 113 -21.44 0.17 -6.15
C ALA A 113 -19.94 0.09 -5.82
N PHE A 114 -19.40 -1.12 -5.65
CA PHE A 114 -18.01 -1.37 -5.26
C PHE A 114 -17.12 -1.74 -6.45
N LEU A 115 -17.68 -2.24 -7.56
CA LEU A 115 -16.96 -2.50 -8.81
C LEU A 115 -16.48 -1.22 -9.52
N SER A 116 -17.04 -0.05 -9.16
CA SER A 116 -16.49 1.24 -9.56
C SER A 116 -15.03 1.42 -9.12
N ASN A 117 -14.58 0.72 -8.07
CA ASN A 117 -13.18 0.61 -7.71
C ASN A 117 -12.47 -0.44 -8.60
N PRO A 118 -11.50 -0.02 -9.44
CA PRO A 118 -10.81 -0.95 -10.34
C PRO A 118 -10.03 -2.05 -9.60
N GLU A 119 -9.66 -1.84 -8.34
CA GLU A 119 -8.97 -2.85 -7.53
C GLU A 119 -9.91 -3.98 -7.10
N ASN A 120 -11.18 -3.67 -6.76
CA ASN A 120 -12.20 -4.67 -6.46
C ASN A 120 -12.52 -5.55 -7.67
N LEU A 121 -12.63 -4.95 -8.86
CA LEU A 121 -12.79 -5.71 -10.10
C LEU A 121 -11.56 -6.57 -10.39
N SER A 122 -10.36 -6.05 -10.18
CA SER A 122 -9.12 -6.76 -10.45
C SER A 122 -8.93 -7.97 -9.53
N ILE A 123 -9.25 -7.87 -8.23
CA ILE A 123 -9.19 -9.04 -7.33
C ILE A 123 -10.21 -10.12 -7.70
N PHE A 124 -11.41 -9.71 -8.13
CA PHE A 124 -12.43 -10.64 -8.59
C PHE A 124 -11.96 -11.40 -9.85
N LEU A 125 -11.45 -10.68 -10.86
CA LEU A 125 -10.91 -11.31 -12.07
C LEU A 125 -9.74 -12.25 -11.75
N ASN A 126 -8.79 -11.81 -10.91
CA ASN A 126 -7.67 -12.67 -10.52
C ASN A 126 -8.14 -13.93 -9.75
N THR A 127 -9.23 -13.83 -8.99
CA THR A 127 -9.85 -14.97 -8.30
C THR A 127 -10.44 -15.96 -9.30
N VAL A 128 -11.15 -15.47 -10.31
CA VAL A 128 -11.69 -16.31 -11.40
C VAL A 128 -10.54 -16.99 -12.13
N ASP A 129 -9.51 -16.25 -12.55
CA ASP A 129 -8.35 -16.80 -13.26
C ASP A 129 -7.60 -17.86 -12.42
N TYR A 130 -7.52 -17.66 -11.10
CA TYR A 130 -6.91 -18.63 -10.18
C TYR A 130 -7.71 -19.94 -10.09
N LEU A 131 -9.05 -19.85 -10.10
CA LEU A 131 -9.96 -20.99 -10.01
C LEU A 131 -10.11 -21.74 -11.33
N THR A 132 -9.95 -21.07 -12.48
CA THR A 132 -10.04 -21.69 -13.81
C THR A 132 -8.72 -22.30 -14.29
N ASP A 133 -7.67 -22.28 -13.45
CA ASP A 133 -6.32 -22.76 -13.76
C ASP A 133 -5.66 -22.08 -14.97
N ASP A 134 -6.13 -20.89 -15.36
CA ASP A 134 -5.55 -20.07 -16.44
C ASP A 134 -4.39 -19.19 -15.93
N LEU A 135 -3.57 -19.75 -15.04
CA LEU A 135 -2.46 -19.07 -14.38
C LEU A 135 -1.36 -18.63 -15.37
N GLY A 136 -1.32 -19.23 -16.56
CA GLY A 136 -0.39 -18.87 -17.63
C GLY A 136 -0.61 -17.45 -18.17
N LEU A 137 -1.87 -17.01 -18.29
CA LEU A 137 -2.24 -15.72 -18.86
C LEU A 137 -2.20 -14.55 -17.84
N VAL A 138 -2.40 -14.81 -16.54
CA VAL A 138 -2.28 -13.76 -15.49
C VAL A 138 -0.87 -13.19 -15.41
N SER A 139 0.16 -14.02 -15.64
CA SER A 139 1.56 -13.58 -15.60
C SER A 139 1.87 -12.47 -16.62
N ILE A 140 1.14 -12.43 -17.75
CA ILE A 140 1.40 -11.51 -18.87
C ILE A 140 0.73 -10.14 -18.65
N ARG A 141 -0.33 -10.05 -17.84
CA ARG A 141 -1.04 -8.79 -17.55
C ARG A 141 -0.22 -7.83 -16.65
N SER A 142 0.89 -8.29 -16.08
CA SER A 142 1.66 -7.59 -15.06
C SER A 142 2.67 -6.57 -15.60
N LYS A 143 2.20 -5.42 -16.12
CA LYS A 143 3.10 -4.26 -16.29
C LYS A 143 2.44 -2.87 -16.30
N SER A 144 1.24 -2.73 -15.76
CA SER A 144 0.72 -1.39 -15.43
C SER A 144 1.20 -0.99 -14.04
N PHE A 145 2.31 -0.24 -13.99
CA PHE A 145 2.78 0.40 -12.76
C PHE A 145 1.77 1.48 -12.34
N LEU A 146 0.86 1.16 -11.44
CA LEU A 146 0.16 2.19 -10.66
C LEU A 146 1.11 2.63 -9.54
N PRO A 147 1.35 3.94 -9.37
CA PRO A 147 2.20 4.41 -8.28
C PRO A 147 1.57 4.00 -6.94
N PRO A 148 2.34 3.41 -6.00
CA PRO A 148 1.81 2.98 -4.72
C PRO A 148 1.14 4.15 -3.99
N PRO A 149 0.03 3.92 -3.26
CA PRO A 149 -0.57 4.94 -2.43
C PRO A 149 0.47 5.46 -1.44
N LEU A 150 0.58 6.79 -1.34
CA LEU A 150 1.52 7.45 -0.45
C LEU A 150 1.20 7.05 0.98
N LYS A 151 2.20 6.58 1.74
CA LYS A 151 2.04 6.29 3.17
C LYS A 151 1.49 7.53 3.87
N PRO A 152 0.43 7.39 4.70
CA PRO A 152 -0.10 8.53 5.45
C PRO A 152 0.95 8.97 6.47
N VAL A 153 1.72 10.00 6.11
CA VAL A 153 2.57 10.74 7.04
C VAL A 153 1.70 11.63 7.91
N SER A 154 2.05 11.80 9.18
CA SER A 154 1.32 12.69 10.07
C SER A 154 1.19 14.10 9.46
N GLU A 155 0.04 14.74 9.62
CA GLU A 155 -0.23 16.05 9.00
C GLU A 155 0.83 17.09 9.35
N THR A 156 1.35 17.04 10.58
CA THR A 156 2.42 17.92 11.07
C THR A 156 3.75 17.63 10.38
N THR A 157 4.13 16.36 10.21
CA THR A 157 5.34 15.99 9.45
C THR A 157 5.20 16.38 7.98
N ARG A 158 4.01 16.20 7.39
CA ARG A 158 3.73 16.56 5.99
C ARG A 158 3.84 18.07 5.78
N ALA A 159 3.23 18.87 6.64
CA ALA A 159 3.27 20.32 6.59
C ALA A 159 4.71 20.83 6.77
N ALA A 160 5.40 20.37 7.82
CA ALA A 160 6.77 20.79 8.09
C ALA A 160 7.74 20.42 6.95
N THR A 161 7.60 19.23 6.36
CA THR A 161 8.44 18.80 5.22
C THR A 161 8.15 19.64 3.98
N LYS A 162 6.88 19.93 3.69
CA LYS A 162 6.48 20.78 2.58
C LYS A 162 7.04 22.19 2.74
N ASP A 163 6.87 22.78 3.93
CA ASP A 163 7.33 24.13 4.22
C ASP A 163 8.85 24.23 4.18
N LEU A 164 9.56 23.21 4.68
CA LEU A 164 11.02 23.13 4.59
C LEU A 164 11.48 23.14 3.13
N ILE A 165 10.88 22.33 2.25
CA ILE A 165 11.25 22.26 0.83
C ILE A 165 10.96 23.58 0.12
N VAL A 166 9.90 24.30 0.50
CA VAL A 166 9.55 25.60 -0.10
C VAL A 166 10.48 26.72 0.38
N ILE A 167 10.84 26.74 1.67
CA ILE A 167 11.63 27.80 2.29
C ILE A 167 13.14 27.59 2.10
N PHE A 168 13.59 26.34 1.95
CA PHE A 168 15.01 26.02 1.85
C PHE A 168 15.72 26.65 0.63
N PRO A 169 15.18 26.61 -0.61
CA PRO A 169 15.81 27.25 -1.76
C PRO A 169 16.06 28.76 -1.60
N PRO A 170 15.08 29.60 -1.21
CA PRO A 170 15.34 31.03 -1.03
C PRO A 170 16.31 31.32 0.13
N LEU A 171 16.28 30.53 1.22
CA LEU A 171 17.27 30.64 2.30
C LEU A 171 18.69 30.37 1.82
N LEU A 172 18.87 29.34 0.98
CA LEU A 172 20.16 28.97 0.42
C LEU A 172 20.72 30.08 -0.47
N VAL A 173 19.88 30.68 -1.32
CA VAL A 173 20.25 31.83 -2.16
C VAL A 173 20.68 33.03 -1.30
N LEU A 174 19.91 33.35 -0.26
CA LEU A 174 20.26 34.44 0.68
C LEU A 174 21.59 34.17 1.38
N ALA A 175 21.82 32.95 1.87
CA ALA A 175 23.05 32.57 2.56
C ALA A 175 24.29 32.69 1.65
N ILE A 176 24.18 32.23 0.39
CA ILE A 176 25.24 32.39 -0.60
C ILE A 176 25.49 33.87 -0.91
N GLY A 177 24.43 34.65 -1.15
CA GLY A 177 24.52 36.08 -1.42
C GLY A 177 25.21 36.85 -0.29
N LEU A 178 24.81 36.61 0.96
CA LEU A 178 25.42 37.20 2.15
C LEU A 178 26.88 36.79 2.32
N SER A 179 27.23 35.53 2.06
CA SER A 179 28.61 35.04 2.12
C SER A 179 29.49 35.73 1.08
N TYR A 180 28.98 35.88 -0.15
CA TYR A 180 29.70 36.55 -1.24
C TYR A 180 29.88 38.06 -0.98
N TRP A 181 28.84 38.72 -0.47
CA TRP A 181 28.88 40.13 -0.08
C TRP A 181 29.90 40.38 1.05
N ARG A 182 29.91 39.54 2.09
CA ARG A 182 30.90 39.64 3.17
C ARG A 182 32.33 39.47 2.67
N LYS A 183 32.57 38.54 1.75
CA LYS A 183 33.92 38.33 1.15
C LYS A 183 34.37 39.54 0.33
N THR A 184 33.47 40.14 -0.45
CA THR A 184 33.80 41.32 -1.28
C THR A 184 34.04 42.57 -0.43
N VAL A 185 33.27 42.79 0.65
CA VAL A 185 33.50 43.92 1.58
C VAL A 185 34.85 43.79 2.29
N LYS A 186 35.22 42.58 2.75
CA LYS A 186 36.54 42.35 3.37
C LYS A 186 37.71 42.63 2.41
N ARG A 187 37.59 42.20 1.14
CA ARG A 187 38.60 42.50 0.11
C ARG A 187 38.77 44.00 -0.14
N ARG A 188 37.68 44.77 -0.15
CA ARG A 188 37.73 46.23 -0.38
C ARG A 188 38.42 46.99 0.77
N LYS A 189 38.31 46.52 2.02
CA LYS A 189 39.02 47.12 3.15
C LYS A 189 40.53 46.89 3.06
N GLY A 190 40.96 45.65 2.77
CA GLY A 190 42.38 45.35 2.59
C GLY A 190 43.07 46.14 1.47
N TYR A 191 42.37 46.40 0.36
CA TYR A 191 42.89 47.26 -0.70
C TYR A 191 43.01 48.73 -0.28
N ARG A 192 42.04 49.28 0.46
CA ARG A 192 42.10 50.67 0.95
C ARG A 192 43.24 50.87 1.93
N ASP A 193 43.43 49.94 2.86
CA ASP A 193 44.51 50.04 3.86
C ASP A 193 45.89 49.96 3.19
N SER A 194 46.04 49.11 2.16
CA SER A 194 47.28 49.04 1.37
C SER A 194 47.56 50.29 0.53
N LEU A 195 46.52 51.00 0.07
CA LEU A 195 46.67 52.25 -0.67
C LEU A 195 47.04 53.40 0.27
N VAL A 196 46.41 53.48 1.45
CA VAL A 196 46.74 54.47 2.48
C VAL A 196 48.17 54.28 2.98
N GLN A 197 48.61 53.04 3.17
CA GLN A 197 49.98 52.74 3.55
C GLN A 197 50.99 53.15 2.47
N LYS A 198 50.71 52.90 1.19
CA LYS A 198 51.57 53.34 0.09
C LYS A 198 51.69 54.87 0.01
N VAL A 199 50.58 55.59 0.13
CA VAL A 199 50.58 57.06 0.09
C VAL A 199 51.34 57.66 1.27
N ASN A 200 51.23 57.09 2.47
CA ASN A 200 52.02 57.57 3.62
C ASN A 200 53.52 57.33 3.45
N VAL A 201 53.93 56.17 2.92
CA VAL A 201 55.34 55.85 2.67
C VAL A 201 55.94 56.75 1.59
N GLU A 202 55.16 57.13 0.58
CA GLU A 202 55.58 58.05 -0.50
C GLU A 202 55.77 59.48 0.04
N ASN A 203 54.89 59.95 0.91
CA ASN A 203 55.02 61.27 1.57
C ASN A 203 56.18 61.36 2.58
N GLU A 204 56.64 60.23 3.13
CA GLU A 204 57.83 60.17 4.01
C GLU A 204 59.15 60.18 3.25
N GLN A 205 59.15 59.94 1.93
CA GLN A 205 60.36 60.00 1.10
C GLN A 205 60.62 61.37 0.46
N ASP A 206 59.61 62.25 0.42
CA ASP A 206 59.69 63.59 -0.18
C ASP A 206 59.98 64.72 0.83
N ASN A 207 60.25 64.36 2.10
CA ASN A 207 60.54 65.27 3.22
C ASN A 207 61.93 64.99 3.80
#